data_AF-A0A7X5KLY6-F1
#
_entry.id   AF-A0A7X5KLY6-F1
#
_cell.length_a   1.000
_cell.length_b   1.000
_cell.length_c   1.000
_cell.angle_alpha   90.00
_cell.angle_beta   90.00
_cell.angle_gamma   90.00
#
_symmetry.space_group_name_H-M   'P 1'
#
loop_
_entity.id
_entity.type
_entity.pdbx_description
1 polymer ?
#
loop_
_entity_poly.entity_id
_entity_poly.type
_entity_poly.pdbx_seq_one_letter_code
_entity_poly.pdbx_strand_id
1 'polypeptide(L)'
;MAIMTALDALVGLYDRIDDAIRTHYAATPNARRKMRCAKGCSSCCSQFFEISELEYMGIMRHLERTCSNDALARLILHARQAVGMLKEQFPGFYQAYFQEDDGQDFDSESYFNDDARYEIHIPCLFLSAQGSCTIYPVRPLICRTTGSSFTDTWDQGAVCSEMRSAASARRWQADLQSFQKEILSVSEITPDPSALPSQEVVELRQYPLFYYLYDYFVQRDGFDDPWYQAYSTLDRDGLMARLRTLL
;
A
#
# COMPACT_ATOMS: atom_id res chain seq x y z
N MET A 1 7.69 18.16 24.28
CA MET A 1 7.72 16.84 23.63
C MET A 1 6.82 16.93 22.41
N ALA A 2 7.36 16.83 21.20
CA ALA A 2 6.53 16.82 20.00
C ALA A 2 5.69 15.53 20.01
N ILE A 3 4.37 15.67 19.83
CA ILE A 3 3.48 14.52 19.61
C ILE A 3 3.90 13.91 18.27
N MET A 4 4.35 12.66 18.28
CA MET A 4 4.70 11.93 17.07
C MET A 4 3.41 11.65 16.30
N THR A 5 3.32 12.12 15.05
CA THR A 5 2.14 11.88 14.22
C THR A 5 2.13 10.43 13.71
N ALA A 6 0.97 9.92 13.32
CA ALA A 6 0.86 8.58 12.70
C ALA A 6 1.76 8.44 11.46
N LEU A 7 1.90 9.52 10.68
CA LEU A 7 2.82 9.56 9.53
C LEU A 7 4.29 9.48 9.94
N ASP A 8 4.68 10.13 11.04
CA ASP A 8 6.07 10.05 11.53
C ASP A 8 6.37 8.65 12.07
N ALA A 9 5.39 8.00 12.71
CA ALA A 9 5.49 6.61 13.14
C ALA A 9 5.62 5.64 11.95
N LEU A 10 4.83 5.84 10.88
CA LEU A 10 4.93 5.08 9.64
C LEU A 10 6.32 5.20 9.00
N VAL A 11 6.83 6.44 8.88
CA VAL A 11 8.18 6.67 8.33
C VAL A 11 9.25 6.02 9.21
N GLY A 12 9.12 6.09 10.53
CA GLY A 12 10.02 5.40 11.46
C GLY A 12 9.98 3.87 11.32
N LEU A 13 8.82 3.29 11.03
CA LEU A 13 8.68 1.87 10.71
C LEU A 13 9.37 1.52 9.38
N TYR A 14 9.17 2.34 8.34
CA TYR A 14 9.82 2.18 7.04
C TYR A 14 11.35 2.14 7.16
N ASP A 15 11.93 3.08 7.92
CA ASP A 15 13.38 3.18 8.10
C ASP A 15 13.95 1.95 8.82
N ARG A 16 13.27 1.47 9.88
CA ARG A 16 13.70 0.26 10.60
C ARG A 16 13.62 -1.00 9.74
N ILE A 17 12.57 -1.14 8.93
CA ILE A 17 12.44 -2.26 7.99
C ILE A 17 13.54 -2.19 6.92
N ASP A 18 13.76 -1.00 6.34
CA ASP A 18 14.79 -0.81 5.31
C ASP A 18 16.20 -1.08 5.87
N ASP A 19 16.47 -0.71 7.12
CA ASP A 19 17.72 -1.02 7.81
C ASP A 19 17.90 -2.52 8.07
N ALA A 20 16.85 -3.21 8.52
CA ALA A 20 16.87 -4.66 8.73
C ALA A 20 17.14 -5.41 7.41
N ILE A 21 16.45 -5.03 6.32
CA ILE A 21 16.67 -5.59 4.98
C ILE A 21 18.12 -5.34 4.53
N ARG A 22 18.59 -4.10 4.64
CA ARG A 22 19.95 -3.73 4.23
C ARG A 22 21.02 -4.49 5.01
N THR A 23 20.85 -4.61 6.33
CA THR A 23 21.77 -5.32 7.22
C THR A 23 21.86 -6.80 6.86
N HIS A 24 20.71 -7.46 6.63
CA HIS A 24 20.66 -8.86 6.21
C HIS A 24 21.46 -9.13 4.92
N TYR A 25 21.24 -8.31 3.88
CA TYR A 25 21.91 -8.51 2.59
C TYR A 25 23.37 -8.05 2.59
N ALA A 26 23.76 -7.10 3.44
CA ALA A 26 25.16 -6.75 3.65
C ALA A 26 25.95 -7.89 4.30
N ALA A 27 25.32 -8.64 5.22
CA ALA A 27 25.93 -9.80 5.89
C ALA A 27 26.00 -11.05 5.00
N THR A 28 25.35 -11.06 3.83
CA THR A 28 25.23 -12.24 2.96
C THR A 28 25.91 -12.02 1.59
N PRO A 29 27.26 -12.09 1.49
CA PRO A 29 28.00 -11.79 0.26
C PRO A 29 27.84 -12.83 -0.87
N ASN A 30 27.08 -13.90 -0.66
CA ASN A 30 26.90 -14.97 -1.65
C ASN A 30 26.06 -14.48 -2.84
N ALA A 31 26.61 -14.55 -4.06
CA ALA A 31 25.94 -14.15 -5.30
C ALA A 31 24.58 -14.82 -5.53
N ARG A 32 24.35 -16.04 -5.00
CA ARG A 32 23.06 -16.75 -5.08
C ARG A 32 22.02 -16.26 -4.07
N ARG A 33 22.41 -15.50 -3.06
CA ARG A 33 21.57 -14.96 -1.98
C ARG A 33 21.52 -13.43 -1.97
N LYS A 34 21.83 -12.80 -3.11
CA LYS A 34 21.67 -11.36 -3.29
C LYS A 34 20.19 -10.99 -3.36
N MET A 35 19.87 -9.79 -2.87
CA MET A 35 18.55 -9.19 -3.01
C MET A 35 18.17 -9.11 -4.50
N ARG A 36 17.08 -9.77 -4.88
CA ARG A 36 16.56 -9.79 -6.26
C ARG A 36 15.79 -8.53 -6.60
N CYS A 37 15.04 -8.00 -5.63
CA CYS A 37 14.40 -6.70 -5.72
C CYS A 37 15.46 -5.60 -5.58
N ALA A 38 15.99 -5.11 -6.70
CA ALA A 38 16.98 -4.03 -6.74
C ALA A 38 16.58 -3.02 -7.82
N LYS A 39 17.27 -1.87 -7.87
CA LYS A 39 17.04 -0.87 -8.91
C LYS A 39 17.11 -1.51 -10.31
N GLY A 40 16.04 -1.34 -11.10
CA GLY A 40 15.88 -1.97 -12.42
C GLY A 40 15.10 -3.29 -12.40
N CYS A 41 14.67 -3.79 -11.24
CA CYS A 41 13.74 -4.92 -11.13
C CYS A 41 12.29 -4.40 -10.98
N SER A 42 11.38 -4.95 -11.78
CA SER A 42 9.96 -4.59 -11.79
C SER A 42 9.02 -5.81 -11.78
N SER A 43 9.54 -6.98 -11.40
CA SER A 43 8.82 -8.26 -11.49
C SER A 43 7.53 -8.29 -10.67
N CYS A 44 7.54 -7.75 -9.45
CA CYS A 44 6.33 -7.61 -8.63
C CYS A 44 5.58 -6.29 -8.86
N CYS A 45 6.16 -5.33 -9.59
CA CYS A 45 5.59 -3.98 -9.74
C CYS A 45 4.36 -3.91 -10.66
N SER A 46 3.83 -5.04 -11.11
CA SER A 46 2.55 -5.14 -11.83
C SER A 46 1.55 -6.02 -11.11
N GLN A 47 1.86 -6.51 -9.90
CA GLN A 47 0.90 -7.28 -9.10
C GLN A 47 -0.13 -6.34 -8.47
N PHE A 48 -1.31 -6.88 -8.22
CA PHE A 48 -2.36 -6.17 -7.52
C PHE A 48 -2.05 -6.11 -6.02
N PHE A 49 -1.59 -4.95 -5.57
CA PHE A 49 -1.25 -4.69 -4.17
C PHE A 49 -2.12 -3.60 -3.60
N GLU A 50 -2.54 -3.81 -2.37
CA GLU A 50 -3.24 -2.81 -1.58
C GLU A 50 -2.31 -2.15 -0.58
N ILE A 51 -2.71 -0.97 -0.19
CA ILE A 51 -2.01 -0.16 0.79
C ILE A 51 -3.03 0.41 1.75
N SER A 52 -2.59 0.78 2.95
CA SER A 52 -3.48 1.51 3.86
C SER A 52 -3.62 2.97 3.46
N GLU A 53 -4.69 3.62 3.94
CA GLU A 53 -4.87 5.07 3.76
C GLU A 53 -3.70 5.86 4.37
N LEU A 54 -3.14 5.41 5.51
CA LEU A 54 -1.99 6.05 6.14
C LEU A 54 -0.75 6.02 5.22
N GLU A 55 -0.54 4.91 4.51
CA GLU A 55 0.53 4.80 3.51
C GLU A 55 0.28 5.72 2.30
N TYR A 56 -0.97 5.79 1.84
CA TYR A 56 -1.38 6.67 0.76
C TYR A 56 -1.09 8.14 1.11
N MET A 57 -1.43 8.57 2.33
CA MET A 57 -1.10 9.90 2.84
C MET A 57 0.41 10.16 2.88
N GLY A 58 1.21 9.17 3.28
CA GLY A 58 2.67 9.26 3.26
C GLY A 58 3.21 9.48 1.85
N ILE A 59 2.63 8.79 0.86
CA ILE A 59 2.96 8.94 -0.57
C ILE A 59 2.55 10.33 -1.07
N MET A 60 1.33 10.80 -0.79
CA MET A 60 0.88 12.12 -1.22
C MET A 60 1.76 13.24 -0.67
N ARG A 61 2.09 13.20 0.62
CA ARG A 61 3.02 14.15 1.26
C ARG A 61 4.39 14.14 0.61
N HIS A 62 4.86 12.98 0.14
CA HIS A 62 6.11 12.90 -0.62
C HIS A 62 5.97 13.53 -2.01
N LEU A 63 4.92 13.20 -2.75
CA LEU A 63 4.68 13.72 -4.11
C LEU A 63 4.53 15.24 -4.11
N GLU A 64 3.82 15.82 -3.15
CA GLU A 64 3.68 17.29 -3.02
C GLU A 64 5.02 18.01 -2.88
N ARG A 65 6.00 17.35 -2.27
CA ARG A 65 7.34 17.92 -2.02
C ARG A 65 8.31 17.68 -3.17
N THR A 66 8.11 16.63 -3.96
CA THR A 66 9.10 16.17 -4.94
C THR A 66 8.64 16.27 -6.39
N CYS A 67 7.33 16.37 -6.64
CA CYS A 67 6.75 16.38 -7.97
C CYS A 67 6.20 17.76 -8.35
N SER A 68 6.31 18.10 -9.63
CA SER A 68 5.61 19.25 -10.19
C SER A 68 4.13 18.95 -10.41
N ASN A 69 3.31 20.01 -10.53
CA ASN A 69 1.89 19.88 -10.87
C ASN A 69 1.66 19.07 -12.16
N ASP A 70 2.51 19.25 -13.17
CA ASP A 70 2.44 18.49 -14.43
C ASP A 70 2.73 17.00 -14.22
N ALA A 71 3.69 16.68 -13.33
CA ALA A 71 4.00 15.29 -12.99
C ALA A 71 2.83 14.64 -12.23
N LEU A 72 2.21 15.37 -11.31
CA LEU A 72 1.02 14.91 -10.60
C LEU A 72 -0.17 14.70 -11.55
N ALA A 73 -0.40 15.61 -12.49
CA ALA A 73 -1.45 15.46 -13.50
C ALA A 73 -1.25 14.20 -14.36
N ARG A 74 -0.01 13.87 -14.73
CA ARG A 74 0.31 12.62 -15.43
C ARG A 74 0.02 11.37 -14.58
N LEU A 75 0.33 11.40 -13.28
CA LEU A 75 0.01 10.30 -12.37
C LEU A 75 -1.50 10.08 -12.27
N ILE A 76 -2.30 11.15 -12.20
CA ILE A 76 -3.78 11.06 -12.19
C ILE A 76 -4.30 10.44 -13.49
N LEU A 77 -3.72 10.82 -14.63
CA LEU A 77 -4.09 10.22 -15.92
C LEU A 77 -3.77 8.71 -15.95
N HIS A 78 -2.59 8.31 -15.47
CA HIS A 78 -2.21 6.89 -15.38
C HIS A 78 -3.12 6.12 -14.40
N ALA A 79 -3.51 6.72 -13.28
CA ALA A 79 -4.46 6.13 -12.34
C ALA A 79 -5.83 5.88 -13.00
N ARG A 80 -6.35 6.86 -13.77
CA ARG A 80 -7.57 6.69 -14.56
C ARG A 80 -7.47 5.56 -15.58
N GLN A 81 -6.34 5.45 -16.27
CA GLN A 81 -6.09 4.37 -17.22
C GLN A 81 -6.03 3.00 -16.52
N ALA A 82 -5.35 2.90 -15.39
CA ALA A 82 -5.27 1.67 -14.60
C ALA A 82 -6.67 1.20 -14.14
N VAL A 83 -7.50 2.12 -13.61
CA VAL A 83 -8.89 1.79 -13.25
C VAL A 83 -9.71 1.38 -14.48
N GLY A 84 -9.54 2.08 -15.61
CA GLY A 84 -10.19 1.70 -16.87
C GLY A 84 -9.82 0.30 -17.34
N MET A 85 -8.53 -0.04 -17.31
CA MET A 85 -8.03 -1.39 -17.63
C MET A 85 -8.61 -2.44 -16.69
N LEU A 86 -8.69 -2.15 -15.39
CA LEU A 86 -9.26 -3.07 -14.41
C LEU A 86 -10.75 -3.32 -14.68
N LYS A 87 -11.52 -2.26 -14.93
CA LYS A 87 -12.95 -2.36 -15.29
C LYS A 87 -13.18 -3.17 -16.56
N GLU A 88 -12.34 -2.97 -17.56
CA GLU A 88 -12.48 -3.63 -18.86
C GLU A 88 -12.07 -5.11 -18.80
N GLN A 89 -10.96 -5.42 -18.13
CA GLN A 89 -10.38 -6.76 -18.11
C GLN A 89 -10.98 -7.66 -17.02
N PHE A 90 -11.39 -7.08 -15.89
CA PHE A 90 -11.90 -7.81 -14.72
C PHE A 90 -13.18 -7.14 -14.15
N PRO A 91 -14.26 -7.03 -14.94
CA PRO A 91 -15.47 -6.29 -14.53
C PRO A 91 -16.14 -6.89 -13.28
N GLY A 92 -16.18 -8.22 -13.15
CA GLY A 92 -16.77 -8.89 -11.99
C GLY A 92 -15.99 -8.59 -10.70
N PHE A 93 -14.67 -8.74 -10.75
CA PHE A 93 -13.78 -8.36 -9.65
C PHE A 93 -13.94 -6.87 -9.30
N TYR A 94 -13.96 -5.99 -10.30
CA TYR A 94 -14.14 -4.55 -10.07
C TYR A 94 -15.46 -4.25 -9.35
N GLN A 95 -16.57 -4.88 -9.76
CA GLN A 95 -17.87 -4.66 -9.14
C GLN A 95 -17.89 -5.14 -7.69
N ALA A 96 -17.49 -6.40 -7.45
CA ALA A 96 -17.46 -6.98 -6.10
C ALA A 96 -16.53 -6.20 -5.17
N TYR A 97 -15.38 -5.77 -5.68
CA TYR A 97 -14.36 -5.12 -4.85
C TYR A 97 -14.62 -3.64 -4.57
N PHE A 98 -15.21 -2.87 -5.50
CA PHE A 98 -15.38 -1.42 -5.35
C PHE A 98 -16.83 -0.92 -5.23
N GLN A 99 -17.84 -1.71 -5.63
CA GLN A 99 -19.22 -1.23 -5.72
C GLN A 99 -20.19 -1.95 -4.79
N GLU A 100 -19.89 -3.19 -4.41
CA GLU A 100 -20.66 -3.92 -3.41
C GLU A 100 -20.13 -3.52 -2.03
N ASP A 101 -20.68 -2.43 -1.52
CA ASP A 101 -20.62 -1.99 -0.13
C ASP A 101 -22.08 -1.84 0.34
N ASP A 102 -22.71 -2.97 0.64
CA ASP A 102 -24.11 -3.04 1.07
C ASP A 102 -24.27 -2.80 2.59
N GLY A 103 -23.22 -2.29 3.25
CA GLY A 103 -23.18 -2.12 4.70
C GLY A 103 -23.10 -3.44 5.48
N GLN A 104 -22.85 -4.57 4.80
CA GLN A 104 -22.37 -5.78 5.45
C GLN A 104 -20.86 -5.67 5.65
N ASP A 105 -20.36 -6.20 6.76
CA ASP A 105 -18.93 -6.27 7.05
C ASP A 105 -18.18 -6.78 5.80
N PHE A 106 -17.19 -6.02 5.34
CA PHE A 106 -16.29 -6.43 4.27
C PHE A 106 -15.81 -7.86 4.54
N ASP A 107 -16.30 -8.82 3.76
CA ASP A 107 -15.90 -10.22 3.88
C ASP A 107 -14.48 -10.36 3.32
N SER A 108 -13.51 -10.10 4.20
CA SER A 108 -12.10 -10.21 3.92
C SER A 108 -11.74 -11.61 3.42
N GLU A 109 -12.48 -12.64 3.83
CA GLU A 109 -12.22 -14.03 3.44
C GLU A 109 -12.63 -14.29 1.98
N SER A 110 -13.80 -13.84 1.54
CA SER A 110 -14.20 -13.89 0.12
C SER A 110 -13.24 -13.08 -0.75
N TYR A 111 -12.77 -11.94 -0.23
CA TYR A 111 -11.83 -11.06 -0.91
C TYR A 111 -10.41 -11.68 -1.09
N PHE A 112 -9.79 -12.24 -0.05
CA PHE A 112 -8.45 -12.85 -0.16
C PHE A 112 -8.44 -14.14 -0.99
N ASN A 113 -9.60 -14.76 -1.19
CA ASN A 113 -9.77 -16.00 -1.92
C ASN A 113 -10.19 -15.83 -3.40
N ASP A 114 -10.35 -14.59 -3.91
CA ASP A 114 -10.61 -14.37 -5.33
C ASP A 114 -9.33 -14.57 -6.16
N ASP A 115 -9.29 -15.68 -6.91
CA ASP A 115 -8.18 -16.05 -7.79
C ASP A 115 -7.85 -14.95 -8.83
N ALA A 116 -8.83 -14.13 -9.22
CA ALA A 116 -8.64 -13.04 -10.18
C ALA A 116 -7.57 -12.04 -9.70
N ARG A 117 -7.38 -11.89 -8.37
CA ARG A 117 -6.32 -11.06 -7.78
C ARG A 117 -4.93 -11.43 -8.29
N TYR A 118 -4.68 -12.73 -8.49
CA TYR A 118 -3.38 -13.21 -8.98
C TYR A 118 -3.21 -13.07 -10.50
N GLU A 119 -4.31 -12.88 -11.23
CA GLU A 119 -4.33 -12.67 -12.69
C GLU A 119 -4.19 -11.19 -13.08
N ILE A 120 -4.52 -10.26 -12.17
CA ILE A 120 -4.43 -8.83 -12.44
C ILE A 120 -2.97 -8.39 -12.57
N HIS A 121 -2.62 -7.96 -13.78
CA HIS A 121 -1.28 -7.48 -14.13
C HIS A 121 -1.29 -6.04 -14.63
N ILE A 122 -1.63 -5.09 -13.76
CA ILE A 122 -1.65 -3.66 -14.07
C ILE A 122 -0.36 -3.03 -13.54
N PRO A 123 0.49 -2.42 -14.40
CA PRO A 123 1.74 -1.80 -13.95
C PRO A 123 1.50 -0.72 -12.87
N CYS A 124 2.34 -0.73 -11.84
CA CYS A 124 2.34 0.30 -10.81
C CYS A 124 2.55 1.67 -11.45
N LEU A 125 1.71 2.62 -11.04
CA LEU A 125 1.72 4.00 -11.53
C LEU A 125 3.02 4.77 -11.22
N PHE A 126 3.83 4.29 -10.27
CA PHE A 126 5.15 4.83 -9.93
C PHE A 126 6.31 4.05 -10.57
N LEU A 127 6.03 3.12 -11.47
CA LEU A 127 7.07 2.42 -12.22
C LEU A 127 7.59 3.32 -13.34
N SER A 128 8.88 3.66 -13.30
CA SER A 128 9.53 4.40 -14.38
C SER A 128 9.73 3.52 -15.61
N ALA A 129 9.93 4.15 -16.77
CA ALA A 129 10.28 3.44 -18.01
C ALA A 129 11.57 2.60 -17.91
N GLN A 130 12.43 2.87 -16.92
CA GLN A 130 13.65 2.11 -16.64
C GLN A 130 13.43 0.98 -15.62
N GLY A 131 12.18 0.65 -15.28
CA GLY A 131 11.85 -0.39 -14.32
C GLY A 131 12.25 -0.03 -12.88
N SER A 132 12.22 1.26 -12.52
CA SER A 132 12.57 1.73 -11.17
C SER A 132 11.40 2.46 -10.52
N CYS A 133 11.20 2.27 -9.21
CA CYS A 133 10.15 2.97 -8.47
C CYS A 133 10.50 4.45 -8.26
N THR A 134 9.61 5.36 -8.67
CA THR A 134 9.79 6.81 -8.53
C THR A 134 9.52 7.32 -7.11
N ILE A 135 8.87 6.51 -6.27
CA ILE A 135 8.58 6.83 -4.85
C ILE A 135 9.34 5.91 -3.88
N TYR A 136 10.47 5.33 -4.30
CA TYR A 136 11.17 4.28 -3.54
C TYR A 136 11.35 4.56 -2.02
N PRO A 137 11.67 5.79 -1.56
CA PRO A 137 11.77 6.09 -0.13
C PRO A 137 10.47 5.88 0.66
N VAL A 138 9.32 6.16 0.03
CA VAL A 138 7.99 6.03 0.62
C VAL A 138 7.17 4.91 -0.04
N ARG A 139 7.85 3.90 -0.62
CA ARG A 139 7.17 2.72 -1.17
C ARG A 139 6.33 2.06 -0.06
N PRO A 140 5.18 1.44 -0.32
CA PRO A 140 4.36 0.82 0.72
C PRO A 140 5.05 -0.36 1.46
N LEU A 141 4.50 -0.78 2.60
CA LEU A 141 4.89 -1.96 3.37
C LEU A 141 4.84 -3.21 2.50
N ILE A 142 3.76 -3.41 1.74
CA ILE A 142 3.64 -4.55 0.83
C ILE A 142 4.81 -4.60 -0.18
N CYS A 143 5.30 -3.45 -0.65
CA CYS A 143 6.47 -3.38 -1.54
C CYS A 143 7.81 -3.64 -0.82
N ARG A 144 7.88 -3.47 0.50
CA ARG A 144 9.05 -3.84 1.32
C ARG A 144 9.03 -5.31 1.68
N THR A 145 7.85 -5.83 2.01
CA THR A 145 7.64 -7.21 2.45
C THR A 145 7.59 -8.18 1.29
N THR A 146 7.23 -7.71 0.08
CA THR A 146 7.23 -8.55 -1.12
C THR A 146 8.61 -8.59 -1.78
N GLY A 147 9.17 -9.79 -1.87
CA GLY A 147 10.34 -10.09 -2.70
C GLY A 147 11.70 -9.75 -2.10
N SER A 148 11.82 -8.75 -1.23
CA SER A 148 13.05 -8.48 -0.44
C SER A 148 13.11 -9.22 0.88
N SER A 149 11.97 -9.52 1.48
CA SER A 149 11.84 -10.06 2.84
C SER A 149 10.63 -10.99 2.94
N PHE A 150 10.30 -11.42 4.16
CA PHE A 150 9.05 -12.08 4.49
C PHE A 150 8.60 -11.71 5.90
N THR A 151 7.29 -11.75 6.16
CA THR A 151 6.68 -11.40 7.46
C THR A 151 6.04 -12.59 8.16
N ASP A 152 5.85 -13.70 7.45
CA ASP A 152 5.29 -14.94 7.99
C ASP A 152 5.81 -16.15 7.20
N THR A 153 5.35 -17.34 7.59
CA THR A 153 5.79 -18.61 6.99
C THR A 153 4.69 -19.40 6.32
N TRP A 154 3.49 -18.84 6.22
CA TRP A 154 2.30 -19.50 5.72
C TRP A 154 2.27 -19.52 4.20
N ASP A 155 2.69 -18.41 3.55
CA ASP A 155 2.73 -18.34 2.10
C ASP A 155 3.77 -19.30 1.50
N GLN A 156 3.32 -20.15 0.58
CA GLN A 156 4.14 -21.12 -0.16
C GLN A 156 4.21 -20.79 -1.66
N GLY A 157 3.36 -19.88 -2.13
CA GLY A 157 3.09 -19.61 -3.54
C GLY A 157 4.18 -18.84 -4.26
N ALA A 158 3.88 -18.40 -5.49
CA ALA A 158 4.77 -17.56 -6.25
C ALA A 158 4.73 -16.12 -5.71
N VAL A 159 5.89 -15.61 -5.27
CA VAL A 159 6.04 -14.22 -4.85
C VAL A 159 6.06 -13.30 -6.06
N CYS A 160 6.83 -13.66 -7.10
CA CYS A 160 6.91 -12.96 -8.38
C CYS A 160 7.52 -13.85 -9.47
N SER A 161 7.72 -13.33 -10.70
CA SER A 161 8.32 -14.08 -11.82
C SER A 161 9.71 -14.65 -11.51
N GLU A 162 10.47 -13.95 -10.65
CA GLU A 162 11.82 -14.32 -10.24
C GLU A 162 11.85 -15.23 -9.00
N MET A 163 10.76 -15.26 -8.22
CA MET A 163 10.65 -15.97 -6.96
C MET A 163 9.37 -16.81 -6.94
N ARG A 164 9.43 -17.95 -7.63
CA ARG A 164 8.28 -18.85 -7.86
C ARG A 164 7.82 -19.64 -6.63
N SER A 165 8.51 -19.51 -5.50
CA SER A 165 8.16 -20.18 -4.25
C SER A 165 8.61 -19.33 -3.07
N ALA A 166 7.65 -18.83 -2.30
CA ALA A 166 7.86 -18.11 -1.05
C ALA A 166 8.63 -19.00 -0.06
N ALA A 167 8.26 -20.28 0.07
CA ALA A 167 8.95 -21.28 0.89
C ALA A 167 10.46 -21.33 0.63
N SER A 168 10.84 -21.30 -0.65
CA SER A 168 12.23 -21.31 -1.08
C SER A 168 12.87 -19.95 -0.85
N ALA A 169 12.17 -18.87 -1.24
CA ALA A 169 12.65 -17.49 -1.14
C ALA A 169 13.04 -17.09 0.29
N ARG A 170 12.26 -17.51 1.27
CA ARG A 170 12.50 -17.26 2.70
C ARG A 170 13.86 -17.75 3.20
N ARG A 171 14.49 -18.73 2.54
CA ARG A 171 15.84 -19.22 2.91
C ARG A 171 16.96 -18.20 2.68
N TRP A 172 16.70 -17.14 1.94
CA TRP A 172 17.69 -16.09 1.65
C TRP A 172 17.15 -14.66 1.80
N GLN A 173 15.84 -14.49 1.96
CA GLN A 173 15.21 -13.19 2.24
C GLN A 173 15.45 -12.74 3.68
N ALA A 174 15.31 -11.42 3.91
CA ALA A 174 15.35 -10.87 5.26
C ALA A 174 14.10 -11.31 6.05
N ASP A 175 14.30 -11.74 7.29
CA ASP A 175 13.22 -12.10 8.22
C ASP A 175 12.69 -10.84 8.92
N LEU A 176 11.41 -10.54 8.71
CA LEU A 176 10.72 -9.41 9.33
C LEU A 176 9.55 -9.85 10.21
N GLN A 177 9.50 -11.10 10.66
CA GLN A 177 8.43 -11.57 11.55
C GLN A 177 8.33 -10.73 12.84
N SER A 178 9.44 -10.18 13.34
CA SER A 178 9.44 -9.27 14.49
C SER A 178 8.68 -7.97 14.26
N PHE A 179 8.50 -7.55 12.99
CA PHE A 179 7.75 -6.35 12.61
C PHE A 179 6.28 -6.64 12.29
N GLN A 180 5.85 -7.91 12.26
CA GLN A 180 4.53 -8.30 11.75
C GLN A 180 3.40 -7.54 12.46
N LYS A 181 3.45 -7.46 13.80
CA LYS A 181 2.44 -6.73 14.59
C LYS A 181 2.38 -5.24 14.22
N GLU A 182 3.54 -4.61 14.02
CA GLU A 182 3.60 -3.19 13.66
C GLU A 182 3.10 -2.96 12.23
N ILE A 183 3.40 -3.89 11.32
CA ILE A 183 2.94 -3.86 9.93
C ILE A 183 1.42 -3.97 9.85
N LEU A 184 0.81 -4.91 10.57
CA LEU A 184 -0.65 -5.07 10.60
C LEU A 184 -1.33 -3.83 11.18
N SER A 185 -0.76 -3.25 12.24
CA SER A 185 -1.31 -2.07 12.91
C SER A 185 -1.42 -0.81 12.02
N VAL A 186 -0.73 -0.76 10.87
CA VAL A 186 -0.82 0.38 9.92
C VAL A 186 -2.18 0.46 9.23
N SER A 187 -2.97 -0.61 9.28
CA SER A 187 -4.31 -0.70 8.68
C SER A 187 -5.39 -0.93 9.73
N GLU A 188 -5.02 -0.91 11.01
CA GLU A 188 -5.93 -1.13 12.13
C GLU A 188 -6.26 0.21 12.80
N ILE A 189 -7.52 0.38 13.18
CA ILE A 189 -7.94 1.45 14.09
C ILE A 189 -8.50 0.83 15.36
N THR A 190 -8.17 1.43 16.50
CA THR A 190 -8.88 1.17 17.75
C THR A 190 -9.94 2.25 17.91
N PRO A 191 -11.23 1.89 17.91
CA PRO A 191 -12.31 2.85 18.06
C PRO A 191 -12.17 3.74 19.29
N ASP A 192 -12.64 4.99 19.20
CA ASP A 192 -12.82 5.81 20.40
C ASP A 192 -13.84 5.09 21.30
N PRO A 193 -13.49 4.76 22.56
CA PRO A 193 -14.41 4.09 23.49
C PRO A 193 -15.74 4.84 23.70
N SER A 194 -15.78 6.14 23.41
CA SER A 194 -16.99 6.97 23.45
C SER A 194 -17.86 6.86 22.19
N ALA A 195 -17.29 6.45 21.05
CA ALA A 195 -17.99 6.27 19.79
C ALA A 195 -18.47 4.82 19.58
N LEU A 196 -17.67 3.82 19.97
CA LEU A 196 -18.05 2.40 20.00
C LEU A 196 -17.61 1.76 21.32
N PRO A 197 -18.54 1.14 22.08
CA PRO A 197 -18.20 0.51 23.36
C PRO A 197 -17.34 -0.75 23.21
N SER A 198 -17.39 -1.42 22.05
CA SER A 198 -16.49 -2.53 21.74
C SER A 198 -15.11 -1.96 21.42
N GLN A 199 -14.13 -2.17 22.30
CA GLN A 199 -12.72 -1.86 22.06
C GLN A 199 -12.09 -2.80 21.00
N GLU A 200 -12.89 -3.33 20.08
CA GLU A 200 -12.44 -4.25 19.06
C GLU A 200 -11.65 -3.48 18.01
N VAL A 201 -10.50 -4.03 17.65
CA VAL A 201 -9.66 -3.48 16.59
C VAL A 201 -10.40 -3.68 15.26
N VAL A 202 -10.59 -2.59 14.52
CA VAL A 202 -11.23 -2.62 13.21
C VAL A 202 -10.14 -2.52 12.15
N GLU A 203 -10.09 -3.51 11.26
CA GLU A 203 -9.24 -3.45 10.06
C GLU A 203 -9.90 -2.55 9.02
N LEU A 204 -9.19 -1.51 8.60
CA LEU A 204 -9.63 -0.62 7.53
C LEU A 204 -9.49 -1.32 6.19
N ARG A 205 -10.53 -1.17 5.37
CA ARG A 205 -10.49 -1.60 3.97
C ARG A 205 -9.33 -0.92 3.26
N GLN A 206 -8.45 -1.75 2.71
CA GLN A 206 -7.33 -1.28 1.91
C GLN A 206 -7.73 -1.25 0.44
N TYR A 207 -7.09 -0.38 -0.34
CA TYR A 207 -7.31 -0.32 -1.78
C TYR A 207 -6.00 -0.29 -2.55
N PRO A 208 -6.02 -0.64 -3.85
CA PRO A 208 -4.87 -0.48 -4.71
C PRO A 208 -4.42 0.98 -4.80
N LEU A 209 -3.13 1.18 -4.97
CA LEU A 209 -2.53 2.51 -5.03
C LEU A 209 -3.12 3.40 -6.14
N PHE A 210 -3.47 2.82 -7.29
CA PHE A 210 -4.13 3.56 -8.37
C PHE A 210 -5.58 3.91 -8.04
N TYR A 211 -6.24 3.17 -7.15
CA TYR A 211 -7.59 3.46 -6.72
C TYR A 211 -7.61 4.68 -5.80
N TYR A 212 -6.73 4.78 -4.80
CA TYR A 212 -6.67 5.98 -3.96
C TYR A 212 -6.40 7.26 -4.78
N LEU A 213 -5.52 7.20 -5.79
CA LEU A 213 -5.30 8.33 -6.70
C LEU A 213 -6.49 8.60 -7.64
N TYR A 214 -7.28 7.59 -7.97
CA TYR A 214 -8.51 7.77 -8.76
C TYR A 214 -9.62 8.36 -7.89
N ASP A 215 -9.90 7.76 -6.74
CA ASP A 215 -10.98 8.14 -5.82
C ASP A 215 -10.76 9.54 -5.23
N TYR A 216 -9.54 9.83 -4.75
CA TYR A 216 -9.18 11.15 -4.21
C TYR A 216 -9.33 12.29 -5.23
N PHE A 217 -9.13 12.03 -6.52
CA PHE A 217 -9.11 13.07 -7.56
C PHE A 217 -10.30 13.08 -8.53
N VAL A 218 -11.10 12.00 -8.62
CA VAL A 218 -12.07 11.84 -9.72
C VAL A 218 -13.52 11.95 -9.26
N GLN A 219 -13.94 11.37 -8.13
CA GLN A 219 -15.35 11.42 -7.70
C GLN A 219 -15.48 11.27 -6.18
N ARG A 220 -16.01 12.29 -5.51
CA ARG A 220 -16.62 12.15 -4.18
C ARG A 220 -18.05 12.70 -4.15
N ASP A 221 -18.77 12.56 -5.27
CA ASP A 221 -20.23 12.63 -5.27
C ASP A 221 -20.74 11.25 -4.83
N GLY A 222 -20.91 11.04 -3.51
CA GLY A 222 -21.75 9.95 -2.99
C GLY A 222 -21.11 8.90 -2.07
N PHE A 223 -19.86 9.02 -1.61
CA PHE A 223 -19.29 8.10 -0.61
C PHE A 223 -19.50 8.66 0.81
N ASP A 224 -20.69 8.43 1.37
CA ASP A 224 -21.05 8.71 2.78
C ASP A 224 -20.72 7.48 3.64
N ASP A 225 -19.44 7.29 3.97
CA ASP A 225 -19.03 6.29 4.96
C ASP A 225 -19.08 6.91 6.38
N PRO A 226 -19.99 6.45 7.26
CA PRO A 226 -20.11 6.94 8.63
C PRO A 226 -18.87 6.66 9.50
N TRP A 227 -18.09 5.62 9.19
CA TRP A 227 -16.83 5.31 9.88
C TRP A 227 -15.76 6.34 9.52
N TYR A 228 -15.67 6.72 8.24
CA TYR A 228 -14.74 7.76 7.78
C TYR A 228 -14.99 9.12 8.45
N GLN A 229 -16.26 9.50 8.61
CA GLN A 229 -16.67 10.76 9.26
C GLN A 229 -16.30 10.80 10.76
N ALA A 230 -16.28 9.64 11.44
CA ALA A 230 -15.97 9.52 12.86
C ALA A 230 -14.45 9.47 13.16
N TYR A 231 -13.63 8.95 12.24
CA TYR A 231 -12.17 8.79 12.43
C TYR A 231 -11.31 9.80 11.67
N SER A 232 -11.92 10.64 10.82
CA SER A 232 -11.30 11.80 10.19
C SER A 232 -10.91 12.89 11.22
N THR A 233 -9.87 12.64 12.01
CA THR A 233 -9.13 13.71 12.71
C THR A 233 -8.22 14.51 11.77
N LEU A 234 -8.15 14.12 10.50
CA LEU A 234 -7.55 14.89 9.42
C LEU A 234 -8.65 15.66 8.71
N ASP A 235 -9.01 16.80 9.29
CA ASP A 235 -9.82 17.85 8.67
C ASP A 235 -9.36 18.05 7.22
N ARG A 236 -10.11 17.50 6.26
CA ARG A 236 -9.81 17.56 4.82
C ARG A 236 -9.72 19.00 4.33
N ASP A 237 -10.63 19.85 4.83
CA ASP A 237 -10.70 21.26 4.47
C ASP A 237 -9.58 22.03 5.17
N GLY A 238 -9.20 21.66 6.39
CA GLY A 238 -8.04 22.17 7.12
C GLY A 238 -6.69 21.72 6.58
N LEU A 239 -6.58 20.50 6.03
CA LEU A 239 -5.37 19.97 5.38
C LEU A 239 -5.16 20.68 4.04
N MET A 240 -6.20 20.77 3.22
CA MET A 240 -6.17 21.51 1.95
C MET A 240 -6.04 23.03 2.16
N ALA A 241 -6.63 23.59 3.23
CA ALA A 241 -6.45 25.00 3.59
C ALA A 241 -5.06 25.30 4.16
N ARG A 242 -4.47 24.41 4.99
CA ARG A 242 -3.08 24.52 5.48
C ARG A 242 -2.05 24.39 4.36
N LEU A 243 -2.30 23.50 3.39
CA LEU A 243 -1.45 23.37 2.18
C LEU A 243 -1.51 24.64 1.30
N ARG A 244 -2.63 25.38 1.31
CA ARG A 244 -2.76 26.67 0.61
C ARG A 244 -2.25 27.88 1.39
N THR A 245 -2.21 27.82 2.73
CA THR A 245 -1.77 28.94 3.61
C THR A 245 -0.32 28.84 4.08
N LEU A 246 0.41 27.78 3.71
CA LEU A 246 1.87 27.65 3.85
C LEU A 246 2.64 28.13 2.59
N LEU A 247 1.96 28.85 1.70
CA LEU A 247 2.53 29.80 0.73
C LEU A 247 2.64 31.19 1.37
#